data_AF-A0A1M7AH45-F1
#
_entry.id   AF-A0A1M7AH45-F1
#
_cell.length_a   1.000
_cell.length_b   1.000
_cell.length_c   1.000
_cell.angle_alpha   90.00
_cell.angle_beta   90.00
_cell.angle_gamma   90.00
#
_symmetry.space_group_name_H-M   'P 1'
#
loop_
_entity.id
_entity.type
_entity.pdbx_description
1 polymer ?
#
loop_
_entity_poly.entity_id
_entity_poly.type
_entity_poly.pdbx_seq_one_letter_code
_entity_poly.pdbx_strand_id
1 'polypeptide(L)'
;MANIPEDSMNEGKGLPGLLFPFVPHSIETGTLQDNKDEVGGFPLYAVQGQPGKVWAAKPASADAVARVVEVVIGGTVAEGDKYSVSINGTKYEVTAPSTPTAGGIATALASAVGADDNYGASASSEKVTITASTAGAAANADEFVVAKTSAAGTITKTNKTAGADAVAGGTFIGIASYTTAEMMNCGYNAGDHVNVLKKGRLWVLVDGEVLAGQAAYINNSTGKFTANSSSATAIAGGVFKSNAASGRLAELEIA
;
A
#
# COMPACT_ATOMS: atom_id res chain seq x y z
N MET A 1 -47.11 33.71 -13.10
CA MET A 1 -46.13 32.61 -13.23
C MET A 1 -44.87 33.07 -12.52
N ALA A 2 -44.49 32.41 -11.42
CA ALA A 2 -43.30 32.78 -10.65
C ALA A 2 -42.08 32.04 -11.24
N ASN A 3 -41.05 32.80 -11.61
CA ASN A 3 -39.76 32.26 -12.02
C ASN A 3 -39.08 31.61 -10.81
N ILE A 4 -38.78 30.32 -10.94
CA ILE A 4 -37.90 29.63 -10.00
C ILE A 4 -36.46 29.98 -10.40
N PRO A 5 -35.60 30.48 -9.48
CA PRO A 5 -34.22 30.80 -9.82
C PRO A 5 -33.43 29.52 -10.12
N GLU A 6 -32.70 29.53 -11.25
CA GLU A 6 -31.82 28.44 -11.69
C GLU A 6 -30.63 28.19 -10.73
N ASP A 7 -30.44 29.05 -9.72
CA ASP A 7 -29.31 29.01 -8.79
C ASP A 7 -29.51 28.04 -7.59
N SER A 8 -30.54 27.18 -7.61
CA SER A 8 -30.90 26.30 -6.47
C SER A 8 -30.55 24.82 -6.64
N MET A 9 -29.83 24.43 -7.70
CA MET A 9 -29.45 23.02 -7.93
C MET A 9 -27.95 22.73 -7.79
N ASN A 10 -27.13 23.71 -7.43
CA ASN A 10 -25.67 23.58 -7.47
C ASN A 10 -24.99 23.33 -6.11
N GLU A 11 -25.60 22.49 -5.25
CA GLU A 11 -24.98 22.07 -3.99
C GLU A 11 -25.11 20.56 -3.81
N GLY A 12 -24.13 19.81 -4.30
CA GLY A 12 -24.07 18.38 -3.99
C GLY A 12 -23.03 17.54 -4.69
N LYS A 13 -21.80 18.05 -4.95
CA LYS A 13 -20.68 17.11 -5.18
C LYS A 13 -20.51 16.28 -3.90
N GLY A 14 -20.80 14.99 -3.98
CA GLY A 14 -20.64 14.07 -2.85
C GLY A 14 -21.83 13.94 -1.92
N LEU A 15 -23.07 14.33 -2.31
CA LEU A 15 -24.23 13.89 -1.55
C LEU A 15 -24.37 12.35 -1.68
N PRO A 16 -24.30 11.60 -0.58
CA PRO A 16 -24.47 10.15 -0.60
C PRO A 16 -25.91 9.83 -0.99
N GLY A 17 -26.09 9.42 -2.25
CA GLY A 17 -27.38 8.98 -2.75
C GLY A 17 -27.57 9.32 -4.21
N LEU A 18 -27.19 8.40 -5.10
CA LEU A 18 -28.09 8.19 -6.22
C LEU A 18 -29.37 7.59 -5.65
N LEU A 19 -30.38 8.44 -5.41
CA LEU A 19 -31.75 7.99 -5.33
C LEU A 19 -32.15 7.54 -6.74
N PHE A 20 -31.82 6.31 -7.10
CA PHE A 20 -32.67 5.57 -8.03
C PHE A 20 -33.90 5.14 -7.21
N PRO A 21 -35.09 5.73 -7.43
CA PRO A 21 -36.22 5.61 -6.50
C PRO A 21 -36.80 4.18 -6.31
N PHE A 22 -36.21 3.13 -6.90
CA PHE A 22 -36.75 1.77 -6.84
C PHE A 22 -35.69 0.66 -6.74
N VAL A 23 -34.43 0.98 -6.40
CA VAL A 23 -33.38 -0.03 -6.31
C VAL A 23 -32.72 0.02 -4.93
N PRO A 24 -33.18 -0.78 -3.95
CA PRO A 24 -32.56 -0.88 -2.63
C PRO A 24 -31.25 -1.67 -2.77
N HIS A 25 -30.16 -1.01 -3.12
CA HIS A 25 -28.83 -1.61 -3.13
C HIS A 25 -27.93 -0.87 -2.13
N SER A 26 -27.15 -1.65 -1.39
CA SER A 26 -26.22 -1.20 -0.35
C SER A 26 -25.16 -0.28 -0.95
N ILE A 27 -25.38 1.03 -0.90
CA ILE A 27 -24.36 2.03 -1.22
C ILE A 27 -23.42 2.10 -0.03
N GLU A 28 -22.27 1.44 -0.14
CA GLU A 28 -21.12 1.82 0.68
C GLU A 28 -20.49 3.05 0.03
N THR A 29 -20.24 4.08 0.84
CA THR A 29 -19.52 5.27 0.42
C THR A 29 -18.05 5.14 0.78
N GLY A 30 -17.17 5.40 -0.17
CA GLY A 30 -15.72 5.47 0.04
C GLY A 30 -15.18 6.87 -0.22
N THR A 31 -14.00 7.17 0.32
CA THR A 31 -13.23 8.37 0.00
C THR A 31 -12.14 8.00 -1.00
N LEU A 32 -12.24 8.50 -2.22
CA LEU A 32 -11.32 8.14 -3.29
C LEU A 32 -9.90 8.64 -2.98
N GLN A 33 -8.88 7.82 -3.17
CA GLN A 33 -7.48 8.18 -2.90
C GLN A 33 -6.72 8.67 -4.15
N ASP A 34 -7.34 8.55 -5.33
CA ASP A 34 -6.75 8.89 -6.62
C ASP A 34 -7.64 9.88 -7.37
N ASN A 35 -7.07 10.59 -8.35
CA ASN A 35 -7.90 11.28 -9.33
C ASN A 35 -8.39 10.26 -10.37
N LYS A 36 -9.66 10.36 -10.73
CA LYS A 36 -10.23 9.59 -11.84
C LYS A 36 -10.95 10.56 -12.76
N ASP A 37 -10.76 10.39 -14.06
CA ASP A 37 -11.43 11.18 -15.10
C ASP A 37 -11.59 10.33 -16.36
N GLU A 38 -12.47 9.34 -16.30
CA GLU A 38 -12.75 8.46 -17.43
C GLU A 38 -14.26 8.27 -17.60
N VAL A 39 -14.71 8.14 -18.84
CA VAL A 39 -16.12 7.92 -19.13
C VAL A 39 -16.58 6.52 -18.69
N GLY A 40 -17.79 6.44 -18.15
CA GLY A 40 -18.42 5.19 -17.73
C GLY A 40 -18.13 4.82 -16.27
N GLY A 41 -18.44 3.58 -15.92
CA GLY A 41 -18.09 3.01 -14.63
C GLY A 41 -16.63 2.62 -14.55
N PHE A 42 -16.03 2.72 -13.36
CA PHE A 42 -14.67 2.32 -13.05
C PHE A 42 -14.60 1.51 -11.75
N PRO A 43 -13.70 0.52 -11.66
CA PRO A 43 -13.61 -0.35 -10.51
C PRO A 43 -13.15 0.41 -9.26
N LEU A 44 -13.61 -0.02 -8.10
CA LEU A 44 -13.13 0.42 -6.81
C LEU A 44 -12.53 -0.74 -6.03
N TYR A 45 -11.41 -0.47 -5.38
CA TYR A 45 -10.70 -1.39 -4.52
C TYR A 45 -10.66 -0.86 -3.08
N ALA A 46 -10.65 -1.76 -2.11
CA ALA A 46 -10.36 -1.46 -0.71
C ALA A 46 -9.09 -2.20 -0.26
N VAL A 47 -8.38 -1.61 0.69
CA VAL A 47 -7.18 -2.19 1.31
C VAL A 47 -7.50 -2.51 2.77
N GLN A 48 -7.13 -3.71 3.21
CA GLN A 48 -7.31 -4.14 4.60
C GLN A 48 -6.55 -3.19 5.55
N GLY A 49 -7.19 -2.80 6.65
CA GLY A 49 -6.61 -1.84 7.61
C GLY A 49 -6.78 -0.36 7.23
N GLN A 50 -7.40 -0.04 6.09
CA GLN A 50 -7.69 1.33 5.67
C GLN A 50 -9.19 1.57 5.47
N PRO A 51 -9.99 1.59 6.57
CA PRO A 51 -11.44 1.75 6.47
C PRO A 51 -11.83 3.10 5.83
N GLY A 52 -12.85 3.06 4.97
CA GLY A 52 -13.39 4.25 4.31
C GLY A 52 -12.57 4.80 3.14
N LYS A 53 -11.38 4.25 2.86
CA LYS A 53 -10.56 4.60 1.70
C LYS A 53 -10.81 3.64 0.54
N VAL A 54 -10.87 4.19 -0.67
CA VAL A 54 -11.03 3.41 -1.91
C VAL A 54 -10.09 3.90 -3.01
N TRP A 55 -9.68 2.99 -3.89
CA TRP A 55 -8.74 3.26 -4.99
C TRP A 55 -9.37 2.89 -6.34
N ALA A 56 -9.11 3.68 -7.37
CA ALA A 56 -9.60 3.41 -8.72
C ALA A 56 -8.67 2.43 -9.48
N ALA A 57 -7.37 2.45 -9.15
CA ALA A 57 -6.42 1.42 -9.56
C ALA A 57 -6.29 0.38 -8.46
N LYS A 58 -5.98 -0.88 -8.81
CA LYS A 58 -5.75 -1.92 -7.81
C LYS A 58 -4.42 -1.62 -7.08
N PRO A 59 -4.43 -1.35 -5.77
CA PRO A 59 -3.20 -1.24 -5.00
C PRO A 59 -2.38 -2.53 -5.12
N ALA A 60 -1.09 -2.37 -5.40
CA ALA A 60 -0.15 -3.49 -5.42
C ALA A 60 -0.06 -4.12 -4.03
N SER A 61 0.07 -5.45 -3.99
CA SER A 61 0.49 -6.11 -2.77
C SER A 61 1.95 -5.74 -2.48
N ALA A 62 2.25 -5.48 -1.22
CA ALA A 62 3.63 -5.32 -0.74
C ALA A 62 3.89 -6.38 0.32
N ASP A 63 5.04 -7.04 0.23
CA ASP A 63 5.50 -7.94 1.30
C ASP A 63 5.86 -7.12 2.55
N ALA A 64 5.79 -7.77 3.71
CA ALA A 64 6.28 -7.17 4.92
C ALA A 64 7.78 -6.89 4.78
N VAL A 65 8.21 -5.71 5.24
CA VAL A 65 9.60 -5.27 5.21
C VAL A 65 10.19 -5.42 6.61
N ALA A 66 11.34 -6.08 6.71
CA ALA A 66 12.10 -6.15 7.95
C ALA A 66 12.81 -4.83 8.23
N ARG A 67 12.88 -4.45 9.51
CA ARG A 67 13.67 -3.31 9.94
C ARG A 67 15.16 -3.64 9.80
N VAL A 68 15.93 -2.67 9.28
CA VAL A 68 17.38 -2.77 9.14
C VAL A 68 18.06 -1.59 9.83
N VAL A 69 18.97 -1.90 10.73
CA VAL A 69 19.81 -0.94 11.46
C VAL A 69 21.27 -1.17 11.09
N GLU A 70 21.97 -0.09 10.76
CA GLU A 70 23.40 -0.11 10.49
C GLU A 70 24.13 0.50 11.70
N VAL A 71 25.11 -0.22 12.23
CA VAL A 71 26.02 0.26 13.28
C VAL A 71 27.42 0.39 12.67
N VAL A 72 28.06 1.54 12.83
CA VAL A 72 29.39 1.81 12.28
C VAL A 72 30.39 2.01 13.43
N ILE A 73 31.49 1.27 13.40
CA ILE A 73 32.61 1.38 14.33
C ILE A 73 33.70 2.22 13.67
N GLY A 74 33.93 3.44 14.14
CA GLY A 74 34.95 4.32 13.57
C GLY A 74 36.09 4.63 14.54
N GLY A 75 37.07 5.39 14.04
CA GLY A 75 38.20 5.88 14.82
C GLY A 75 39.21 4.79 15.21
N THR A 76 40.15 5.16 16.07
CA THR A 76 41.18 4.23 16.56
C THR A 76 40.61 3.41 17.71
N VAL A 77 40.50 2.09 17.52
CA VAL A 77 40.12 1.15 18.57
C VAL A 77 41.35 0.83 19.43
N ALA A 78 41.26 0.97 20.75
CA ALA A 78 42.33 0.58 21.67
C ALA A 78 42.05 -0.80 22.31
N GLU A 79 43.10 -1.50 22.74
CA GLU A 79 42.97 -2.76 23.48
C GLU A 79 42.16 -2.54 24.75
N GLY A 80 41.23 -3.45 25.04
CA GLY A 80 40.36 -3.39 26.22
C GLY A 80 39.15 -2.46 26.08
N ASP A 81 39.03 -1.70 24.99
CA ASP A 81 37.83 -0.91 24.71
C ASP A 81 36.59 -1.81 24.60
N LYS A 82 35.48 -1.38 25.19
CA LYS A 82 34.21 -2.10 25.10
C LYS A 82 33.26 -1.40 24.16
N TYR A 83 32.66 -2.18 23.26
CA TYR A 83 31.62 -1.73 22.34
C TYR A 83 30.38 -2.56 22.59
N SER A 84 29.23 -1.92 22.64
CA SER A 84 27.98 -2.63 22.84
C SER A 84 26.84 -2.08 22.00
N VAL A 85 25.99 -3.01 21.55
CA VAL A 85 24.64 -2.75 21.05
C VAL A 85 23.68 -3.27 22.10
N SER A 86 22.69 -2.49 22.51
CA SER A 86 21.58 -2.96 23.33
C SER A 86 20.30 -2.93 22.51
N ILE A 87 19.56 -4.03 22.48
CA ILE A 87 18.28 -4.17 21.77
C ILE A 87 17.23 -4.55 22.80
N ASN A 88 16.21 -3.69 23.00
CA ASN A 88 15.17 -3.88 24.02
C ASN A 88 15.72 -4.16 25.43
N GLY A 89 16.84 -3.50 25.78
CA GLY A 89 17.53 -3.68 27.06
C GLY A 89 18.49 -4.88 27.13
N THR A 90 18.41 -5.84 26.20
CA THR A 90 19.40 -6.92 26.09
C THR A 90 20.69 -6.39 25.51
N LYS A 91 21.80 -6.53 26.24
CA LYS A 91 23.10 -5.97 25.87
C LYS A 91 24.02 -7.02 25.25
N TYR A 92 24.52 -6.73 24.04
CA TYR A 92 25.56 -7.49 23.35
C TYR A 92 26.86 -6.68 23.41
N GLU A 93 27.87 -7.18 24.12
CA GLU A 93 29.13 -6.47 24.38
C GLU A 93 30.34 -7.26 23.85
N VAL A 94 31.28 -6.53 23.25
CA VAL A 94 32.58 -7.05 22.80
C VAL A 94 33.68 -6.21 23.42
N THR A 95 34.74 -6.87 23.89
CA THR A 95 35.98 -6.23 24.35
C THR A 95 37.03 -6.34 23.26
N ALA A 96 37.70 -5.24 22.96
CA ALA A 96 38.72 -5.16 21.94
C ALA A 96 39.96 -5.99 22.30
N PRO A 97 40.46 -6.86 21.40
CA PRO A 97 41.63 -7.68 21.65
C PRO A 97 42.93 -6.85 21.64
N SER A 98 44.07 -7.49 21.86
CA SER A 98 45.39 -6.84 21.90
C SER A 98 45.87 -6.26 20.56
N THR A 99 45.34 -6.74 19.44
CA THR A 99 45.52 -6.16 18.11
C THR A 99 44.18 -5.68 17.56
N PRO A 100 43.60 -4.64 18.15
CA PRO A 100 42.23 -4.25 17.87
C PRO A 100 42.11 -3.65 16.47
N THR A 101 41.04 -4.01 15.76
CA THR A 101 40.63 -3.37 14.51
C THR A 101 39.13 -3.13 14.55
N ALA A 102 38.67 -2.02 13.96
CA ALA A 102 37.24 -1.73 13.88
C ALA A 102 36.46 -2.85 13.17
N GLY A 103 37.04 -3.45 12.12
CA GLY A 103 36.45 -4.62 11.45
C GLY A 103 36.39 -5.87 12.33
N GLY A 104 37.38 -6.10 13.19
CA GLY A 104 37.37 -7.18 14.18
C GLY A 104 36.24 -7.00 15.20
N ILE A 105 36.05 -5.77 15.69
CA ILE A 105 34.94 -5.43 16.60
C ILE A 105 33.59 -5.63 15.91
N ALA A 106 33.43 -5.14 14.68
CA ALA A 106 32.19 -5.30 13.91
C ALA A 106 31.85 -6.78 13.71
N THR A 107 32.83 -7.62 13.37
CA THR A 107 32.66 -9.07 13.19
C THR A 107 32.22 -9.76 14.48
N ALA A 108 32.85 -9.41 15.60
CA ALA A 108 32.50 -9.96 16.90
C ALA A 108 31.10 -9.51 17.36
N LEU A 109 30.74 -8.23 17.16
CA LEU A 109 29.41 -7.73 17.49
C LEU A 109 28.31 -8.36 16.62
N ALA A 110 28.56 -8.51 15.31
CA ALA A 110 27.63 -9.19 14.42
C ALA A 110 27.40 -10.63 14.87
N SER A 111 28.46 -11.35 15.26
CA SER A 111 28.34 -12.71 15.80
C SER A 111 27.54 -12.75 17.10
N ALA A 112 27.75 -11.79 18.01
CA ALA A 112 27.04 -11.73 19.29
C ALA A 112 25.55 -11.43 19.12
N VAL A 113 25.19 -10.48 18.25
CA VAL A 113 23.78 -10.14 17.97
C VAL A 113 23.11 -11.27 17.18
N GLY A 114 23.78 -11.86 16.19
CA GLY A 114 23.24 -12.93 15.35
C GLY A 114 23.03 -14.27 16.08
N ALA A 115 23.43 -14.37 17.35
CA ALA A 115 23.09 -15.49 18.22
C ALA A 115 21.67 -15.35 18.83
N ASP A 116 21.04 -14.19 18.70
CA ASP A 116 19.64 -13.96 19.09
C ASP A 116 18.71 -14.31 17.93
N ASP A 117 17.76 -15.23 18.14
CA ASP A 117 16.84 -15.69 17.10
C ASP A 117 15.96 -14.55 16.52
N ASN A 118 15.79 -13.46 17.26
CA ASN A 118 15.00 -12.31 16.80
C ASN A 118 15.76 -11.40 15.82
N TYR A 119 17.07 -11.59 15.63
CA TYR A 119 17.89 -10.73 14.77
C TYR A 119 18.90 -11.51 13.94
N GLY A 120 18.94 -11.23 12.64
CA GLY A 120 20.08 -11.55 11.79
C GLY A 120 21.12 -10.42 11.86
N ALA A 121 22.40 -10.74 11.95
CA ALA A 121 23.46 -9.74 11.89
C ALA A 121 24.62 -10.18 10.99
N SER A 122 25.14 -9.25 10.20
CA SER A 122 26.33 -9.46 9.37
C SER A 122 27.29 -8.28 9.49
N ALA A 123 28.59 -8.56 9.33
CA ALA A 123 29.62 -7.54 9.33
C ALA A 123 30.21 -7.35 7.94
N SER A 124 30.56 -6.11 7.61
CA SER A 124 31.34 -5.77 6.42
C SER A 124 32.28 -4.62 6.76
N SER A 125 33.59 -4.93 6.84
CA SER A 125 34.59 -3.98 7.34
C SER A 125 34.14 -3.45 8.72
N GLU A 126 34.10 -2.14 8.88
CA GLU A 126 33.73 -1.39 10.08
C GLU A 126 32.22 -1.34 10.38
N LYS A 127 31.38 -2.02 9.58
CA LYS A 127 29.92 -1.94 9.67
C LYS A 127 29.31 -3.23 10.15
N VAL A 128 28.29 -3.12 11.01
CA VAL A 128 27.37 -4.19 11.39
C VAL A 128 25.98 -3.85 10.83
N THR A 129 25.42 -4.75 10.02
CA THR A 129 24.03 -4.66 9.56
C THR A 129 23.20 -5.63 10.40
N ILE A 130 22.25 -5.09 11.16
CA ILE A 130 21.32 -5.84 12.00
C ILE A 130 19.94 -5.76 11.35
N THR A 131 19.34 -6.93 11.09
CA THR A 131 18.03 -7.08 10.47
C THR A 131 17.11 -7.82 11.44
N ALA A 132 15.94 -7.26 11.74
CA ALA A 132 14.94 -7.97 12.52
C ALA A 132 14.49 -9.24 11.79
N SER A 133 14.45 -10.38 12.47
CA SER A 133 14.00 -11.66 11.91
C SER A 133 12.51 -11.62 11.54
N THR A 134 11.72 -10.82 12.24
CA THR A 134 10.31 -10.59 11.92
C THR A 134 10.14 -9.33 11.09
N ALA A 135 9.55 -9.46 9.91
CA ALA A 135 9.14 -8.33 9.09
C ALA A 135 7.83 -7.71 9.61
N GLY A 136 7.64 -6.40 9.42
CA GLY A 136 6.44 -5.70 9.90
C GLY A 136 6.73 -4.39 10.63
N ALA A 137 5.70 -3.57 10.81
CA ALA A 137 5.78 -2.31 11.52
C ALA A 137 6.11 -2.50 13.02
N ALA A 138 5.73 -3.64 13.60
CA ALA A 138 6.04 -3.99 14.98
C ALA A 138 7.55 -3.99 15.27
N ALA A 139 8.40 -4.34 14.30
CA ALA A 139 9.86 -4.30 14.44
C ALA A 139 10.42 -2.88 14.70
N ASN A 140 9.62 -1.84 14.44
CA ASN A 140 10.01 -0.45 14.75
C ASN A 140 9.90 -0.10 16.23
N ALA A 141 9.17 -0.90 17.03
CA ALA A 141 9.08 -0.70 18.47
C ALA A 141 10.41 -0.99 19.18
N ASP A 142 11.28 -1.81 18.58
CA ASP A 142 12.54 -2.19 19.19
C ASP A 142 13.46 -0.99 19.43
N GLU A 143 13.96 -0.86 20.66
CA GLU A 143 14.90 0.19 21.00
C GLU A 143 16.34 -0.31 20.79
N PHE A 144 17.07 0.38 19.92
CA PHE A 144 18.49 0.10 19.67
C PHE A 144 19.34 1.23 20.25
N VAL A 145 20.20 0.90 21.20
CA VAL A 145 21.17 1.82 21.82
C VAL A 145 22.58 1.33 21.53
N VAL A 146 23.47 2.23 21.14
CA VAL A 146 24.90 1.91 20.96
C VAL A 146 25.72 2.66 22.00
N ALA A 147 26.74 2.00 22.54
CA ALA A 147 27.61 2.59 23.55
C ALA A 147 29.04 2.07 23.40
N LYS A 148 30.00 2.87 23.91
CA LYS A 148 31.40 2.51 24.05
C LYS A 148 31.96 3.02 25.38
N THR A 149 33.03 2.43 25.88
CA THR A 149 33.68 2.88 27.13
C THR A 149 34.88 3.82 26.92
N SER A 150 35.43 3.93 25.71
CA SER A 150 36.65 4.69 25.44
C SER A 150 36.40 6.03 24.75
N ALA A 151 37.38 6.94 24.84
CA ALA A 151 37.31 8.26 24.20
C ALA A 151 37.70 8.23 22.70
N ALA A 152 38.62 7.36 22.29
CA ALA A 152 39.29 7.44 20.98
C ALA A 152 38.51 6.83 19.80
N GLY A 153 37.75 5.75 20.01
CA GLY A 153 36.91 5.14 18.96
C GLY A 153 35.60 5.89 18.75
N THR A 154 34.76 5.49 17.79
CA THR A 154 33.36 5.94 17.68
C THR A 154 32.45 4.76 17.43
N ILE A 155 31.19 4.89 17.84
CA ILE A 155 30.13 3.96 17.47
C ILE A 155 28.90 4.79 17.14
N THR A 156 28.37 4.62 15.94
CA THR A 156 27.18 5.33 15.48
C THR A 156 26.15 4.33 14.97
N LYS A 157 24.88 4.73 15.07
CA LYS A 157 23.73 3.94 14.64
C LYS A 157 22.94 4.74 13.62
N THR A 158 22.52 4.08 12.55
CA THR A 158 21.63 4.63 11.54
C THR A 158 20.49 3.64 11.27
N ASN A 159 19.24 4.11 11.28
CA ASN A 159 18.11 3.30 10.81
C ASN A 159 18.10 3.36 9.27
N LYS A 160 18.38 2.23 8.60
CA LYS A 160 18.49 2.17 7.13
C LYS A 160 17.14 1.93 6.48
N THR A 161 16.37 1.01 7.04
CA THR A 161 15.02 0.66 6.58
C THR A 161 14.12 0.52 7.79
N ALA A 162 12.95 1.17 7.76
CA ALA A 162 11.91 0.93 8.75
C ALA A 162 11.18 -0.39 8.43
N GLY A 163 10.75 -1.11 9.47
CA GLY A 163 9.85 -2.23 9.29
C GLY A 163 8.49 -1.74 8.75
N ALA A 164 7.89 -2.49 7.84
CA ALA A 164 6.57 -2.18 7.30
C ALA A 164 5.75 -3.47 7.20
N ASP A 165 4.46 -3.40 7.55
CA ASP A 165 3.58 -4.56 7.42
C ASP A 165 3.34 -4.92 5.96
N ALA A 166 3.03 -6.19 5.73
CA ALA A 166 2.54 -6.62 4.44
C ALA A 166 1.24 -5.86 4.14
N VAL A 167 1.15 -5.29 2.95
CA VAL A 167 -0.08 -4.68 2.46
C VAL A 167 -0.72 -5.69 1.54
N ALA A 168 -1.86 -6.25 1.96
CA ALA A 168 -2.69 -7.04 1.07
C ALA A 168 -3.07 -6.16 -0.14
N GLY A 169 -2.88 -6.69 -1.35
CA GLY A 169 -3.31 -6.00 -2.56
C GLY A 169 -4.80 -5.65 -2.49
N GLY A 170 -5.24 -4.68 -3.28
CA GLY A 170 -6.63 -4.24 -3.21
C GLY A 170 -7.63 -5.36 -3.48
N THR A 171 -8.68 -5.40 -2.66
CA THR A 171 -9.85 -6.23 -2.91
C THR A 171 -10.87 -5.43 -3.70
N PHE A 172 -11.38 -5.98 -4.80
CA PHE A 172 -12.45 -5.34 -5.56
C PHE A 172 -13.73 -5.29 -4.70
N ILE A 173 -14.33 -4.10 -4.57
CA ILE A 173 -15.52 -3.88 -3.73
C ILE A 173 -16.76 -3.46 -4.53
N GLY A 174 -16.60 -3.11 -5.81
CA GLY A 174 -17.70 -2.68 -6.67
C GLY A 174 -17.26 -1.65 -7.71
N ILE A 175 -18.22 -1.01 -8.34
CA ILE A 175 -17.99 -0.07 -9.44
C ILE A 175 -18.58 1.29 -9.07
N ALA A 176 -17.83 2.37 -9.29
CA ALA A 176 -18.40 3.72 -9.23
C ALA A 176 -18.62 4.25 -10.64
N SER A 177 -19.56 5.16 -10.80
CA SER A 177 -19.76 5.90 -12.04
C SER A 177 -19.92 7.38 -11.72
N TYR A 178 -19.71 8.22 -12.72
CA TYR A 178 -19.97 9.65 -12.61
C TYR A 178 -21.45 9.91 -12.50
N THR A 179 -21.82 10.67 -11.49
CA THR A 179 -23.22 10.91 -11.11
C THR A 179 -23.65 12.35 -11.35
N THR A 180 -22.69 13.27 -11.46
CA THR A 180 -22.94 14.69 -11.71
C THR A 180 -23.13 14.91 -13.20
N ALA A 181 -24.38 15.12 -13.61
CA ALA A 181 -24.79 15.30 -15.00
C ALA A 181 -24.26 16.59 -15.66
N GLU A 182 -23.69 17.52 -14.90
CA GLU A 182 -23.64 18.91 -15.35
C GLU A 182 -22.44 19.33 -16.20
N MET A 183 -21.30 18.63 -16.26
CA MET A 183 -20.26 18.99 -17.25
C MET A 183 -19.47 17.78 -17.73
N MET A 184 -19.31 17.66 -19.05
CA MET A 184 -18.59 16.60 -19.78
C MET A 184 -17.06 16.53 -19.51
N ASN A 185 -16.61 16.93 -18.31
CA ASN A 185 -15.21 16.91 -17.90
C ASN A 185 -15.05 16.90 -16.36
N CYS A 186 -16.03 16.34 -15.63
CA CYS A 186 -16.01 16.25 -14.17
C CYS A 186 -15.50 14.88 -13.72
N GLY A 187 -14.18 14.77 -13.52
CA GLY A 187 -13.59 13.64 -12.80
C GLY A 187 -13.88 13.68 -11.28
N TYR A 188 -13.58 12.58 -10.60
CA TYR A 188 -13.48 12.52 -9.15
C TYR A 188 -12.05 12.88 -8.79
N ASN A 189 -11.87 13.80 -7.86
CA ASN A 189 -10.57 14.09 -7.30
C ASN A 189 -10.29 13.19 -6.10
N ALA A 190 -9.01 13.01 -5.79
CA ALA A 190 -8.62 12.44 -4.51
C ALA A 190 -9.25 13.24 -3.36
N GLY A 191 -9.89 12.54 -2.43
CA GLY A 191 -10.67 13.12 -1.33
C GLY A 191 -12.18 13.16 -1.58
N ASP A 192 -12.65 12.99 -2.81
CA ASP A 192 -14.08 12.97 -3.10
C ASP A 192 -14.75 11.70 -2.54
N HIS A 193 -15.99 11.86 -2.09
CA HIS A 193 -16.84 10.73 -1.71
C HIS A 193 -17.46 10.09 -2.96
N VAL A 194 -17.35 8.76 -3.05
CA VAL A 194 -17.87 7.97 -4.17
C VAL A 194 -18.83 6.89 -3.68
N ASN A 195 -19.91 6.69 -4.43
CA ASN A 195 -20.87 5.62 -4.19
C ASN A 195 -20.40 4.33 -4.87
N VAL A 196 -20.35 3.23 -4.13
CA VAL A 196 -19.94 1.93 -4.65
C VAL A 196 -21.17 1.11 -5.06
N LEU A 197 -21.33 0.86 -6.35
CA LEU A 197 -22.33 -0.05 -6.88
C LEU A 197 -21.82 -1.50 -6.77
N LYS A 198 -22.50 -2.31 -5.95
CA LYS A 198 -22.18 -3.74 -5.77
C LYS A 198 -23.02 -4.67 -6.64
N LYS A 199 -24.18 -4.20 -7.10
CA LYS A 199 -25.16 -4.96 -7.91
C LYS A 199 -25.85 -4.02 -8.90
N GLY A 200 -26.25 -4.52 -10.06
CA GLY A 200 -26.98 -3.77 -11.08
C GLY A 200 -26.25 -3.69 -12.42
N ARG A 201 -26.68 -2.76 -13.28
CA ARG A 201 -26.13 -2.57 -14.62
C ARG A 201 -25.62 -1.16 -14.84
N LEU A 202 -24.52 -1.05 -15.57
CA LEU A 202 -23.95 0.23 -15.96
C LEU A 202 -23.07 0.10 -17.21
N TRP A 203 -22.80 1.22 -17.85
CA TRP A 203 -21.88 1.30 -18.98
C TRP A 203 -20.44 1.43 -18.48
N VAL A 204 -19.54 0.60 -18.99
CA VAL A 204 -18.12 0.57 -18.62
C VAL A 204 -17.22 0.60 -19.85
N LEU A 205 -16.03 1.20 -19.71
CA LEU A 205 -15.02 1.23 -20.77
C LEU A 205 -14.26 -0.09 -20.83
N VAL A 206 -14.15 -0.69 -22.02
CA VAL A 206 -13.53 -2.01 -22.19
C VAL A 206 -12.10 -1.95 -22.73
N ASP A 207 -11.31 -2.96 -22.37
CA ASP A 207 -9.94 -3.22 -22.81
C ASP A 207 -9.88 -4.58 -23.52
N GLY A 208 -9.83 -4.51 -24.84
CA GLY A 208 -10.10 -5.65 -25.74
C GLY A 208 -11.55 -5.70 -26.21
N GLU A 209 -11.81 -6.57 -27.19
CA GLU A 209 -13.17 -6.88 -27.64
C GLU A 209 -13.91 -7.69 -26.55
N VAL A 210 -15.16 -7.34 -26.32
CA VAL A 210 -16.07 -8.09 -25.44
C VAL A 210 -17.38 -8.40 -26.16
N LEU A 211 -17.96 -9.55 -25.84
CA LEU A 211 -19.23 -10.03 -26.36
C LEU A 211 -20.24 -10.22 -25.23
N ALA A 212 -21.51 -10.00 -25.53
CA ALA A 212 -22.60 -10.25 -24.60
C ALA A 212 -22.60 -11.72 -24.12
N GLY A 213 -22.81 -11.91 -22.82
CA GLY A 213 -22.78 -13.21 -22.15
C GLY A 213 -21.39 -13.64 -21.65
N GLN A 214 -20.31 -12.93 -22.02
CA GLN A 214 -18.98 -13.23 -21.49
C GLN A 214 -18.84 -12.77 -20.03
N ALA A 215 -18.07 -13.53 -19.25
CA ALA A 215 -17.66 -13.14 -17.92
C ALA A 215 -16.79 -11.88 -17.96
N ALA A 216 -16.96 -11.02 -16.96
CA ALA A 216 -16.24 -9.75 -16.86
C ALA A 216 -15.10 -9.82 -15.83
N TYR A 217 -13.98 -9.23 -16.21
CA TYR A 217 -12.79 -9.07 -15.39
C TYR A 217 -12.31 -7.62 -15.45
N ILE A 218 -11.40 -7.25 -14.55
CA ILE A 218 -10.73 -5.96 -14.54
C ILE A 218 -9.25 -6.20 -14.85
N ASN A 219 -8.75 -5.62 -15.93
CA ASN A 219 -7.33 -5.64 -16.21
C ASN A 219 -6.60 -4.82 -15.14
N ASN A 220 -5.74 -5.47 -14.34
CA ASN A 220 -5.08 -4.83 -13.20
C ASN A 220 -4.04 -3.77 -13.62
N SER A 221 -3.58 -3.76 -14.87
CA SER A 221 -2.63 -2.75 -15.36
C SER A 221 -3.30 -1.49 -15.89
N THR A 222 -4.46 -1.64 -16.56
CA THR A 222 -5.18 -0.51 -17.18
C THR A 222 -6.35 -0.01 -16.34
N GLY A 223 -6.82 -0.80 -15.38
CA GLY A 223 -8.02 -0.51 -14.58
C GLY A 223 -9.33 -0.60 -15.38
N LYS A 224 -9.29 -1.17 -16.59
CA LYS A 224 -10.44 -1.28 -17.51
C LYS A 224 -11.06 -2.68 -17.51
N PHE A 225 -12.28 -2.77 -18.00
CA PHE A 225 -13.04 -4.02 -18.02
C PHE A 225 -12.68 -4.87 -19.23
N THR A 226 -12.57 -6.18 -19.07
CA THR A 226 -12.17 -7.09 -20.15
C THR A 226 -12.83 -8.45 -20.00
N ALA A 227 -12.91 -9.21 -21.08
CA ALA A 227 -13.29 -10.63 -21.05
C ALA A 227 -12.09 -11.57 -20.83
N ASN A 228 -10.86 -11.04 -20.81
CA ASN A 228 -9.64 -11.82 -20.58
C ASN A 228 -9.34 -11.97 -19.08
N SER A 229 -9.23 -13.20 -18.60
CA SER A 229 -8.93 -13.50 -17.19
C SER A 229 -7.44 -13.36 -16.82
N SER A 230 -6.54 -13.26 -17.80
CA SER A 230 -5.09 -13.29 -17.58
C SER A 230 -4.63 -12.02 -16.86
N SER A 231 -4.02 -12.18 -15.67
CA SER A 231 -3.56 -11.07 -14.82
C SER A 231 -4.66 -10.05 -14.47
N ALA A 232 -5.92 -10.48 -14.50
CA ALA A 232 -7.09 -9.65 -14.25
C ALA A 232 -7.77 -10.01 -12.92
N THR A 233 -8.53 -9.08 -12.33
CA THR A 233 -9.38 -9.35 -11.17
C THR A 233 -10.76 -9.78 -11.64
N ALA A 234 -11.22 -10.97 -11.23
CA ALA A 234 -12.56 -11.46 -11.56
C ALA A 234 -13.63 -10.64 -10.85
N ILE A 235 -14.71 -10.32 -11.57
CA ILE A 235 -15.92 -9.72 -11.01
C ILE A 235 -16.89 -10.87 -10.77
N ALA A 236 -17.10 -11.26 -9.51
CA ALA A 236 -17.98 -12.38 -9.18
C ALA A 236 -19.41 -12.14 -9.73
N GLY A 237 -19.89 -13.03 -10.59
CA GLY A 237 -21.18 -12.89 -11.27
C GLY A 237 -21.25 -11.77 -12.32
N GLY A 238 -20.13 -11.10 -12.61
CA GLY A 238 -20.05 -10.03 -13.61
C GLY A 238 -20.16 -10.57 -15.04
N VAL A 239 -21.11 -10.05 -15.82
CA VAL A 239 -21.36 -10.49 -17.21
C VAL A 239 -21.65 -9.30 -18.12
N PHE A 240 -20.98 -9.23 -19.27
CA PHE A 240 -21.28 -8.23 -20.29
C PHE A 240 -22.66 -8.48 -20.92
N LYS A 241 -23.47 -7.42 -21.05
CA LYS A 241 -24.80 -7.46 -21.67
C LYS A 241 -24.83 -6.95 -23.11
N SER A 242 -23.79 -6.22 -23.53
CA SER A 242 -23.63 -5.75 -24.90
C SER A 242 -22.25 -6.08 -25.45
N ASN A 243 -22.12 -6.02 -26.77
CA ASN A 243 -20.82 -6.15 -27.44
C ASN A 243 -20.12 -4.80 -27.47
N ALA A 244 -18.79 -4.78 -27.42
CA ALA A 244 -17.99 -3.58 -27.65
C ALA A 244 -16.58 -3.92 -28.12
N ALA A 245 -16.03 -3.07 -28.99
CA ALA A 245 -14.60 -3.09 -29.31
C ALA A 245 -13.78 -2.40 -28.21
N SER A 246 -12.46 -2.66 -28.17
CA SER A 246 -11.55 -2.01 -27.23
C SER A 246 -11.68 -0.48 -27.24
N GLY A 247 -11.74 0.13 -26.05
CA GLY A 247 -11.91 1.57 -25.88
C GLY A 247 -13.32 2.08 -26.12
N ARG A 248 -14.32 1.20 -26.30
CA ARG A 248 -15.74 1.57 -26.36
C ARG A 248 -16.46 1.19 -25.06
N LEU A 249 -17.70 1.67 -24.92
CA LEU A 249 -18.53 1.34 -23.77
C LEU A 249 -19.29 0.04 -24.02
N ALA A 250 -19.33 -0.84 -23.02
CA ALA A 250 -20.20 -2.00 -22.95
C ALA A 250 -21.11 -1.91 -21.72
N GLU A 251 -22.33 -2.42 -21.81
CA GLU A 251 -23.18 -2.61 -20.64
C GLU A 251 -22.66 -3.84 -19.86
N LEU A 252 -22.42 -3.65 -18.57
CA LEU A 252 -21.96 -4.68 -17.64
C LEU A 252 -23.01 -4.86 -16.54
N GLU A 253 -23.38 -6.10 -16.25
CA GLU A 253 -24.17 -6.48 -15.06
C GLU A 253 -23.26 -7.06 -13.98
N ILE A 254 -23.47 -6.64 -12.73
CA ILE A 254 -22.83 -7.20 -11.52
C ILE A 254 -23.92 -7.75 -10.60
N ALA A 255 -23.70 -8.94 -10.02
CA ALA A 255 -24.73 -9.77 -9.37
C ALA A 255 -24.58 -9.88 -7.84
#